data_AF-A0A2P8W916-F1
#
_entry.id   AF-A0A2P8W916-F1
#
_cell.length_a   1.000
_cell.length_b   1.000
_cell.length_c   1.000
_cell.angle_alpha   90.00
_cell.angle_beta   90.00
_cell.angle_gamma   90.00
#
_symmetry.space_group_name_H-M   'P 1'
#
loop_
_entity.id
_entity.type
_entity.pdbx_description
1 polymer ?
#
loop_
_entity_poly.entity_id
_entity_poly.type
_entity_poly.pdbx_seq_one_letter_code
_entity_poly.pdbx_strand_id
1 'polypeptide(L)'
;LLAAGCDDFLYKPFKAADIFRKLSDHLGAAYVLAETTKPGAEGGSLAVQAPSPDSWQQMSADWRQAVHQAAIQVDADWLRSLVAQIPPGQAELKPYLTHLIEQFDFDTLIALTSSADD
;
A
#
# COMPACT_ATOMS: atom_id res chain seq x y z
N LEU A 1 3.79 -18.39 26.86
CA LEU A 1 3.29 -17.83 25.58
C LEU A 1 3.55 -16.33 25.41
N LEU A 2 4.37 -15.69 26.27
CA LEU A 2 5.05 -14.42 25.98
C LEU A 2 6.55 -14.70 26.12
N ALA A 3 7.19 -15.13 25.02
CA ALA A 3 8.64 -15.31 24.95
C ALA A 3 9.11 -15.41 23.48
N ALA A 4 8.74 -14.40 22.68
CA ALA A 4 9.27 -14.19 21.32
C ALA A 4 9.58 -12.69 21.07
N GLY A 5 9.89 -11.93 22.13
CA GLY A 5 10.16 -10.49 22.04
C GLY A 5 8.93 -9.59 21.97
N CYS A 6 7.77 -10.04 22.45
CA CYS A 6 6.57 -9.19 22.59
C CYS A 6 6.41 -8.73 24.04
N ASP A 7 6.08 -7.45 24.23
CA ASP A 7 5.87 -6.85 25.56
C ASP A 7 4.48 -7.16 26.16
N ASP A 8 3.46 -7.40 25.34
CA ASP A 8 2.09 -7.64 25.80
C ASP A 8 1.18 -8.26 24.71
N PHE A 9 -0.05 -8.63 25.07
CA PHE A 9 -1.09 -9.11 24.16
C PHE A 9 -2.46 -8.43 24.39
N LEU A 10 -3.26 -8.35 23.34
CA LEU A 10 -4.67 -7.93 23.35
C LEU A 10 -5.52 -9.03 22.72
N TYR A 11 -6.53 -9.52 23.44
CA TYR A 11 -7.47 -10.51 22.91
C TYR A 11 -8.76 -9.84 22.46
N LYS A 12 -9.37 -10.34 21.38
CA LYS A 12 -10.65 -9.81 20.88
C LYS A 12 -11.80 -10.25 21.79
N PRO A 13 -12.84 -9.42 21.97
CA PRO A 13 -13.02 -8.09 21.40
C PRO A 13 -12.31 -7.02 22.23
N PHE A 14 -11.66 -6.08 21.54
CA PHE A 14 -11.07 -4.89 22.15
C PHE A 14 -11.57 -3.64 21.42
N LYS A 15 -11.50 -2.49 22.08
CA LYS A 15 -11.75 -1.17 21.48
C LYS A 15 -10.43 -0.56 21.03
N ALA A 16 -10.48 0.38 20.09
CA ALA A 16 -9.28 1.11 19.67
C ALA A 16 -8.53 1.76 20.85
N ALA A 17 -9.27 2.29 21.83
CA ALA A 17 -8.70 2.84 23.06
C ALA A 17 -7.84 1.85 23.86
N ASP A 18 -8.12 0.55 23.78
CA ASP A 18 -7.34 -0.47 24.46
C ASP A 18 -5.94 -0.64 23.82
N ILE A 19 -5.82 -0.45 22.50
CA ILE A 19 -4.53 -0.46 21.80
C ILE A 19 -3.70 0.76 22.21
N PHE A 20 -4.28 1.96 22.14
CA PHE A 20 -3.58 3.20 22.49
C PHE A 20 -3.08 3.18 23.94
N ARG A 21 -3.88 2.65 24.86
CA ARG A 21 -3.47 2.47 26.26
C ARG A 21 -2.24 1.56 26.37
N LYS A 22 -2.24 0.39 25.72
CA LYS A 22 -1.06 -0.50 25.77
C LYS A 22 0.19 0.16 25.17
N LEU A 23 0.05 0.90 24.08
CA LEU A 23 1.17 1.68 23.52
C LEU A 23 1.66 2.76 24.48
N SER A 24 0.77 3.47 25.17
CA SER A 24 1.15 4.41 26.23
C SER A 24 1.87 3.73 27.40
N ASP A 25 1.37 2.59 27.87
CA ASP A 25 1.92 1.86 29.02
C ASP A 25 3.33 1.34 28.74
N HIS A 26 3.59 0.84 27.52
CA HIS A 26 4.86 0.21 27.14
C HIS A 26 5.87 1.17 26.51
N LEU A 27 5.41 2.20 25.78
CA LEU A 27 6.29 3.16 25.07
C LEU A 27 6.33 4.54 25.71
N GLY A 28 5.48 4.84 26.71
CA GLY A 28 5.34 6.17 27.29
C GLY A 28 4.71 7.20 26.35
N ALA A 29 4.01 6.74 25.30
CA ALA A 29 3.41 7.61 24.29
C ALA A 29 2.26 8.45 24.86
N ALA A 30 2.24 9.75 24.54
CA ALA A 30 1.12 10.65 24.85
C ALA A 30 0.39 11.02 23.55
N TYR A 31 -0.94 10.92 23.56
CA TYR A 31 -1.77 11.14 22.38
C TYR A 31 -2.57 12.44 22.51
N VAL A 32 -2.57 13.23 21.43
CA VAL A 32 -3.48 14.37 21.27
C VAL A 32 -4.63 13.92 20.39
N LEU A 33 -5.86 14.07 20.88
CA LEU A 33 -7.05 13.82 20.07
C LEU A 33 -7.17 14.97 19.06
N ALA A 34 -6.80 14.70 17.80
CA ALA A 34 -7.11 15.62 16.73
C ALA A 34 -8.63 15.65 16.54
N GLU A 35 -9.23 16.85 16.58
CA GLU A 35 -10.59 17.01 16.10
C GLU A 35 -10.58 16.64 14.62
N THR A 36 -11.37 15.63 14.25
CA THR A 36 -11.49 15.20 12.86
C THR A 36 -12.12 16.33 12.06
N THR A 37 -11.30 17.23 11.53
CA THR A 37 -11.66 17.94 10.30
C THR A 37 -11.88 16.85 9.27
N LYS A 38 -13.14 16.65 8.92
CA LYS A 38 -13.63 15.75 7.88
C LYS A 38 -12.57 15.66 6.75
N PRO A 39 -12.06 14.47 6.39
CA PRO A 39 -11.13 14.35 5.28
C PRO A 39 -11.92 14.66 3.99
N GLY A 40 -11.89 15.92 3.59
CA GLY A 40 -12.69 16.44 2.51
C GLY A 40 -12.26 17.86 2.24
N ALA A 41 -11.30 17.99 1.32
CA ALA A 41 -10.54 19.18 1.00
C ALA A 41 -9.57 19.55 2.13
N GLU A 42 -8.27 19.47 1.86
CA GLU A 42 -7.22 20.48 2.10
C GLU A 42 -5.87 19.73 2.07
N GLY A 43 -5.16 19.83 0.93
CA GLY A 43 -3.87 19.18 0.72
C GLY A 43 -3.88 18.38 -0.59
N GLY A 44 -3.35 18.97 -1.65
CA GLY A 44 -3.30 18.38 -2.99
C GLY A 44 -2.58 17.04 -3.01
N SER A 45 -3.31 15.95 -2.82
CA SER A 45 -2.97 14.73 -3.52
C SER A 45 -3.27 15.03 -4.98
N LEU A 46 -2.22 15.23 -5.78
CA LEU A 46 -2.34 15.03 -7.22
C LEU A 46 -2.99 13.66 -7.36
N ALA A 47 -4.30 13.62 -7.63
CA ALA A 47 -4.99 12.37 -7.85
C ALA A 47 -4.25 11.72 -9.02
N VAL A 48 -3.39 10.76 -8.71
CA VAL A 48 -2.59 10.08 -9.72
C VAL A 48 -3.61 9.29 -10.51
N GLN A 49 -3.94 9.81 -11.69
CA GLN A 49 -5.01 9.24 -12.51
C GLN A 49 -4.65 7.79 -12.79
N ALA A 50 -5.65 6.92 -12.69
CA ALA A 50 -5.48 5.54 -13.08
C ALA A 50 -5.01 5.51 -14.54
N PRO A 51 -3.99 4.70 -14.86
CA PRO A 51 -3.47 4.61 -16.22
C PRO A 51 -4.55 4.11 -17.17
N SER A 52 -4.44 4.48 -18.44
CA SER A 52 -5.33 3.92 -19.46
C SER A 52 -5.18 2.39 -19.53
N PRO A 53 -6.27 1.64 -19.79
CA PRO A 53 -6.19 0.19 -20.00
C PRO A 53 -5.18 -0.19 -21.09
N ASP A 54 -5.05 0.65 -22.11
CA ASP A 54 -4.11 0.46 -23.22
C ASP A 54 -2.65 0.48 -22.75
N SER A 55 -2.28 1.42 -21.85
CA SER A 55 -0.93 1.48 -21.29
C SER A 55 -0.58 0.21 -20.53
N TRP A 56 -1.55 -0.39 -19.83
CA TRP A 56 -1.35 -1.67 -19.13
C TRP A 56 -1.18 -2.85 -20.10
N GLN A 57 -1.99 -2.93 -21.15
CA GLN A 57 -1.94 -4.02 -22.14
C GLN A 57 -0.70 -3.97 -23.04
N GLN A 58 -0.07 -2.79 -23.15
CA GLN A 58 1.19 -2.62 -23.88
C GLN A 58 2.41 -3.17 -23.13
N MET A 59 2.30 -3.46 -21.83
CA MET A 59 3.35 -4.17 -21.10
C MET A 59 3.31 -5.66 -21.42
N SER A 60 4.48 -6.28 -21.49
CA SER A 60 4.59 -7.74 -21.69
C SER A 60 3.82 -8.52 -20.61
N ALA A 61 3.27 -9.67 -20.98
CA ALA A 61 2.59 -10.56 -20.04
C ALA A 61 3.51 -10.96 -18.86
N ASP A 62 4.77 -11.27 -19.15
CA ASP A 62 5.79 -11.62 -18.15
C ASP A 62 5.98 -10.50 -17.12
N TRP A 63 6.03 -9.24 -17.56
CA TRP A 63 6.17 -8.11 -16.64
C TRP A 63 4.91 -7.93 -15.78
N ARG A 64 3.71 -8.05 -16.36
CA ARG A 64 2.45 -7.98 -15.59
C ARG A 64 2.36 -9.09 -14.55
N GLN A 65 2.77 -10.31 -14.90
CA GLN A 65 2.84 -11.43 -13.97
C GLN A 65 3.88 -11.20 -12.87
N ALA A 66 5.05 -10.62 -13.20
CA ALA A 66 6.05 -10.27 -12.21
C ALA A 66 5.53 -9.22 -11.20
N VAL A 67 4.81 -8.19 -11.67
CA VAL A 67 4.15 -7.20 -10.80
C VAL A 67 3.12 -7.87 -9.90
N HIS A 68 2.29 -8.78 -10.46
CA HIS A 68 1.31 -9.54 -9.69
C HIS A 68 1.96 -10.34 -8.55
N GLN A 69 3.03 -11.08 -8.87
CA GLN A 69 3.75 -11.90 -7.90
C GLN A 69 4.43 -11.03 -6.82
N ALA A 70 5.07 -9.94 -7.22
CA ALA A 70 5.69 -9.02 -6.27
C ALA A 70 4.65 -8.38 -5.33
N ALA A 71 3.46 -8.04 -5.84
CA ALA A 71 2.36 -7.52 -5.02
C ALA A 71 1.80 -8.57 -4.04
N ILE A 72 1.59 -9.81 -4.48
CA ILE A 72 1.18 -10.93 -3.59
C ILE A 72 2.21 -11.15 -2.48
N GLN A 73 3.50 -11.05 -2.80
CA GLN A 73 4.58 -11.23 -1.84
C GLN A 73 4.85 -9.99 -0.98
N VAL A 74 4.14 -8.88 -1.23
CA VAL A 74 4.34 -7.60 -0.53
C VAL A 74 5.79 -7.11 -0.66
N ASP A 75 6.45 -7.42 -1.78
CA ASP A 75 7.84 -7.09 -2.05
C ASP A 75 7.93 -5.71 -2.74
N ALA A 76 8.00 -4.66 -1.90
CA ALA A 76 8.10 -3.29 -2.37
C ALA A 76 9.39 -3.01 -3.17
N ASP A 77 10.50 -3.66 -2.84
CA ASP A 77 11.78 -3.44 -3.51
C ASP A 77 11.80 -4.06 -4.92
N TRP A 78 11.21 -5.25 -5.04
CA TRP A 78 11.00 -5.87 -6.34
C TRP A 78 10.03 -5.05 -7.20
N LEU A 79 8.92 -4.57 -6.63
CA LEU A 79 7.98 -3.68 -7.33
C LEU A 79 8.68 -2.40 -7.83
N ARG A 80 9.49 -1.74 -7.00
CA ARG A 80 10.28 -0.55 -7.43
C ARG A 80 11.22 -0.87 -8.59
N SER A 81 11.85 -2.06 -8.56
CA SER A 81 12.73 -2.53 -9.62
C SER A 81 11.98 -2.79 -10.93
N LEU A 82 10.75 -3.31 -10.85
CA LEU A 82 9.87 -3.51 -12.02
C LEU A 82 9.38 -2.17 -12.59
N VAL A 83 9.02 -1.22 -11.72
CA VAL A 83 8.61 0.14 -12.12
C VAL A 83 9.75 0.91 -12.80
N ALA A 84 11.01 0.66 -12.42
CA ALA A 84 12.16 1.25 -13.09
C ALA A 84 12.36 0.77 -14.53
N GLN A 85 11.81 -0.40 -14.89
CA GLN A 85 11.91 -0.99 -16.25
C GLN A 85 10.84 -0.46 -17.22
N ILE A 86 9.90 0.37 -16.75
CA ILE A 86 8.82 0.89 -17.59
C ILE A 86 9.40 1.76 -18.72
N PRO A 87 9.08 1.46 -19.99
CA PRO A 87 9.53 2.26 -21.12
C PRO A 87 8.95 3.68 -21.10
N PRO A 88 9.64 4.67 -21.69
CA PRO A 88 9.15 6.05 -21.75
C PRO A 88 7.81 6.20 -22.49
N GLY A 89 7.46 5.26 -23.38
CA GLY A 89 6.16 5.24 -24.07
C GLY A 89 4.95 4.97 -23.15
N GLN A 90 5.19 4.54 -21.92
CA GLN A 90 4.15 4.21 -20.93
C GLN A 90 4.44 4.90 -19.59
N ALA A 91 5.02 6.09 -19.66
CA ALA A 91 5.48 6.86 -18.50
C ALA A 91 4.37 7.17 -17.48
N GLU A 92 3.10 7.09 -17.88
CA GLU A 92 1.93 7.26 -17.01
C GLU A 92 1.78 6.16 -15.95
N LEU A 93 2.27 4.94 -16.23
CA LEU A 93 2.24 3.82 -15.27
C LEU A 93 3.17 4.06 -14.07
N LYS A 94 4.31 4.72 -14.32
CA LYS A 94 5.36 4.91 -13.33
C LYS A 94 4.90 5.69 -12.09
N PRO A 95 4.30 6.90 -12.20
CA PRO A 95 3.83 7.65 -11.03
C PRO A 95 2.68 6.91 -10.32
N TYR A 96 1.79 6.25 -11.05
CA TYR A 96 0.67 5.52 -10.47
C TYR A 96 1.12 4.32 -9.64
N LEU A 97 1.99 3.47 -10.20
CA LEU A 97 2.54 2.33 -9.49
C LEU A 97 3.42 2.75 -8.31
N THR A 98 4.23 3.80 -8.48
CA THR A 98 5.04 4.34 -7.39
C THR A 98 4.16 4.81 -6.23
N HIS A 99 3.05 5.48 -6.53
CA HIS A 99 2.09 5.92 -5.53
C HIS A 99 1.49 4.74 -4.75
N LEU A 100 1.03 3.69 -5.45
CA LEU A 100 0.48 2.49 -4.80
C LEU A 100 1.52 1.80 -3.89
N ILE A 101 2.78 1.70 -4.34
CA ILE A 101 3.86 1.12 -3.54
C ILE A 101 4.14 1.96 -2.28
N GLU A 102 4.16 3.29 -2.40
CA GLU A 102 4.41 4.20 -1.28
C GLU A 102 3.26 4.27 -0.28
N GLN A 103 2.03 4.05 -0.73
CA GLN A 103 0.86 3.92 0.14
C GLN A 103 0.67 2.50 0.69
N PHE A 104 1.55 1.55 0.33
CA PHE A 104 1.43 0.13 0.68
C PHE A 104 0.10 -0.49 0.23
N ASP A 105 -0.48 0.04 -0.87
CA ASP A 105 -1.75 -0.40 -1.43
C ASP A 105 -1.54 -1.57 -2.41
N PHE A 106 -1.09 -2.69 -1.86
CA PHE A 106 -0.81 -3.91 -2.63
C PHE A 106 -2.08 -4.61 -3.10
N ASP A 107 -3.19 -4.46 -2.38
CA ASP A 107 -4.48 -5.02 -2.77
C ASP A 107 -4.93 -4.47 -4.13
N THR A 108 -4.78 -3.16 -4.33
CA THR A 108 -5.07 -2.52 -5.63
C THR A 108 -4.14 -3.04 -6.73
N LEU A 109 -2.84 -3.22 -6.44
CA LEU A 109 -1.88 -3.80 -7.40
C LEU A 109 -2.27 -5.23 -7.81
N ILE A 110 -2.72 -6.05 -6.87
CA ILE A 110 -3.20 -7.41 -7.13
C ILE A 110 -4.44 -7.38 -8.02
N ALA A 111 -5.44 -6.55 -7.69
CA ALA A 111 -6.67 -6.45 -8.47
C ALA A 111 -6.42 -5.99 -9.92
N LEU A 112 -5.51 -5.04 -10.11
CA LEU A 112 -5.10 -4.54 -11.43
C LEU A 112 -4.42 -5.61 -12.28
N THR A 113 -3.71 -6.54 -11.65
CA THR A 113 -2.93 -7.57 -12.35
C THR A 113 -3.69 -8.89 -12.52
N SER A 114 -4.71 -9.15 -11.70
CA SER A 114 -5.60 -10.32 -11.83
C SER A 114 -6.63 -10.21 -12.95
N SER A 115 -6.99 -8.99 -13.37
CA SER A 115 -8.04 -8.74 -14.38
C SER A 115 -7.58 -8.92 -15.83
N ALA A 116 -6.38 -9.47 -16.05
CA ALA A 116 -5.84 -9.74 -17.39
C ALA A 116 -6.07 -11.18 -17.88
N ASP A 117 -6.80 -12.01 -17.13
CA ASP A 117 -6.94 -13.46 -17.37
C ASP A 117 -8.42 -13.93 -17.39
N ASP A 118 -9.32 -13.13 -17.98
CA ASP A 118 -10.68 -13.56 -18.39
C ASP A 118 -10.94 -13.20 -19.86
#